data_AF-A0A2N5ZF70-F1
#
_entry.id   AF-A0A2N5ZF70-F1
#
_cell.length_a   1.000
_cell.length_b   1.000
_cell.length_c   1.000
_cell.angle_alpha   90.00
_cell.angle_beta   90.00
_cell.angle_gamma   90.00
#
_symmetry.space_group_name_H-M   'P 1'
#
loop_
_entity.id
_entity.type
_entity.pdbx_description
1 polymer ?
#
loop_
_entity_poly.entity_id
_entity_poly.type
_entity_poly.pdbx_seq_one_letter_code
_entity_poly.pdbx_strand_id
1 'polypeptide(L)'
;MPHINSPQQDTLKFQFEDQGQYSYDKQEESPLYLESPSNIKDTVEYDPATNEYIISKKIGNYDYRPSKRMTQEEYQEYQFEQALRSYWRNRARGNNADAQTGLFPNLRLGGEAFDKIFGDNAINIVPMGSAELIFKINVNNNENPTISENLRKTTTFDF
;
A
#
# COMPACT_ATOMS: atom_id res chain seq x y z
N MET A 1 32.57 -3.32 -12.15
CA MET A 1 32.92 -2.76 -10.82
C MET A 1 31.64 -2.18 -10.24
N PRO A 2 31.13 -2.63 -9.08
CA PRO A 2 29.96 -2.02 -8.48
C PRO A 2 30.38 -0.82 -7.64
N HIS A 3 29.81 0.36 -7.94
CA HIS A 3 29.92 1.53 -7.09
C HIS A 3 29.02 1.33 -5.88
N ILE A 4 29.63 1.09 -4.72
CA ILE A 4 28.94 1.07 -3.44
C ILE A 4 28.67 2.54 -3.09
N ASN A 5 27.40 2.95 -3.20
CA ASN A 5 26.99 4.30 -2.81
C ASN A 5 27.15 4.41 -1.30
N SER A 6 28.16 5.15 -0.85
CA SER A 6 28.34 5.45 0.58
C SER A 6 27.22 6.39 1.00
N PRO A 7 26.56 6.23 2.17
CA PRO A 7 25.59 7.19 2.63
C PRO A 7 26.34 8.50 2.92
N GLN A 8 26.23 9.45 2.00
CA GLN A 8 26.76 10.79 2.16
C GLN A 8 26.09 11.39 3.39
N GLN A 9 26.86 11.66 4.45
CA GLN A 9 26.33 12.22 5.69
C GLN A 9 25.61 13.53 5.38
N ASP A 10 24.29 13.52 5.61
CA ASP A 10 23.42 14.64 5.36
C ASP A 10 23.76 15.78 6.33
N THR A 11 24.20 16.91 5.78
CA THR A 11 24.58 18.12 6.53
C THR A 11 23.40 19.08 6.74
N LEU A 12 22.18 18.68 6.35
CA LEU A 12 20.99 19.47 6.57
C LEU A 12 20.66 19.58 8.07
N LYS A 13 20.36 20.82 8.51
CA LYS A 13 19.88 21.11 9.88
C LYS A 13 18.60 20.34 10.21
N PHE A 14 17.80 20.03 9.19
CA PHE A 14 16.64 19.17 9.28
C PHE A 14 16.87 18.00 8.32
N GLN A 15 17.23 16.85 8.87
CA GLN A 15 17.44 15.62 8.11
C GLN A 15 16.09 15.17 7.55
N PHE A 16 16.07 14.82 6.27
CA PHE A 16 14.95 14.12 5.67
C PHE A 16 15.46 12.92 4.88
N GLU A 17 14.69 11.85 4.92
CA GLU A 17 15.00 10.68 4.10
C GLU A 17 14.42 10.91 2.70
N ASP A 18 15.30 11.06 1.70
CA ASP A 18 14.85 11.13 0.32
C ASP A 18 14.36 9.75 -0.13
N GLN A 19 13.38 9.76 -1.03
CA GLN A 19 12.91 8.54 -1.63
C GLN A 19 13.97 7.97 -2.57
N GLY A 20 14.10 6.64 -2.59
CA GLY A 20 14.92 5.96 -3.57
C GLY A 20 14.58 6.38 -5.00
N GLN A 21 15.59 6.45 -5.86
CA GLN A 21 15.51 6.96 -7.23
C GLN A 21 14.41 6.31 -8.10
N TYR A 22 13.97 5.08 -7.77
CA TYR A 22 12.92 4.33 -8.47
C TYR A 22 11.66 4.09 -7.62
N SER A 23 11.44 4.88 -6.57
CA SER A 23 10.25 4.80 -5.74
C SER A 23 9.13 5.69 -6.32
N TYR A 24 8.10 5.05 -6.88
CA TYR A 24 6.88 5.71 -7.37
C TYR A 24 5.72 5.52 -6.42
N ASP A 25 5.88 4.64 -5.41
CA ASP A 25 4.93 4.49 -4.35
C ASP A 25 4.77 5.80 -3.59
N LYS A 26 3.51 6.21 -3.44
CA LYS A 26 3.16 7.36 -2.60
C LYS A 26 3.46 6.99 -1.15
N GLN A 27 4.52 7.54 -0.58
CA GLN A 27 4.86 7.31 0.83
C GLN A 27 3.73 7.80 1.72
N GLU A 28 3.48 7.05 2.79
CA GLU A 28 2.64 7.48 3.89
C GLU A 28 3.35 8.65 4.60
N GLU A 29 3.06 9.88 4.17
CA GLU A 29 3.53 11.07 4.87
C GLU A 29 2.69 11.21 6.15
N SER A 30 3.37 11.16 7.31
CA SER A 30 2.75 11.50 8.59
C SER A 30 2.21 12.93 8.53
N PRO A 31 1.08 13.24 9.17
CA PRO A 31 0.61 14.63 9.33
C PRO A 31 1.62 15.55 10.02
N LEU A 32 2.66 14.98 10.64
CA LEU A 32 3.77 15.69 11.25
C LEU A 32 4.82 16.19 10.24
N TYR A 33 4.81 15.68 9.01
CA TYR A 33 5.69 16.10 7.92
C TYR A 33 4.96 17.02 6.94
N LEU A 34 5.73 17.75 6.15
CA LEU A 34 5.19 18.58 5.08
C LEU A 34 4.70 17.70 3.93
N GLU A 35 3.57 18.09 3.35
CA GLU A 35 3.05 17.44 2.15
C GLU A 35 3.98 17.66 0.95
N SER A 36 4.03 16.67 0.06
CA SER A 36 4.63 16.84 -1.26
C SER A 36 4.09 18.09 -2.00
N PRO A 37 4.96 18.91 -2.62
CA PRO A 37 4.55 20.16 -3.23
C PRO A 37 3.67 19.92 -4.47
N SER A 38 2.65 20.76 -4.66
CA SER A 38 1.60 20.58 -5.66
C SER A 38 2.06 20.69 -7.13
N ASN A 39 3.28 21.16 -7.36
CA ASN A 39 3.89 21.24 -8.67
C ASN A 39 4.50 19.90 -9.15
N ILE A 40 4.64 18.91 -8.26
CA ILE A 40 5.04 17.55 -8.62
C ILE A 40 3.79 16.76 -9.00
N LYS A 41 3.77 16.19 -10.21
CA LYS A 41 2.66 15.39 -10.72
C LYS A 41 3.14 14.03 -11.18
N ASP A 42 2.41 12.99 -10.79
CA ASP A 42 2.60 11.64 -11.32
C ASP A 42 1.82 11.52 -12.64
N THR A 43 2.48 11.02 -13.67
CA THR A 43 1.91 10.81 -15.01
C THR A 43 2.13 9.36 -15.42
N VAL A 44 1.13 8.77 -16.08
CA VAL A 44 1.19 7.41 -16.62
C VAL A 44 0.94 7.49 -18.12
N GLU A 45 1.85 6.93 -18.90
CA GLU A 45 1.77 6.87 -20.36
C GLU A 45 1.84 5.40 -20.81
N TYR A 46 1.02 5.01 -21.77
CA TYR A 46 1.01 3.66 -22.32
C TYR A 46 1.76 3.63 -23.65
N ASP A 47 2.75 2.74 -23.77
CA ASP A 47 3.51 2.50 -24.99
C ASP A 47 2.95 1.27 -25.74
N PRO A 48 2.24 1.46 -26.87
CA PRO A 48 1.63 0.37 -27.62
C PRO A 48 2.65 -0.50 -28.37
N ALA A 49 3.89 -0.03 -28.57
CA ALA A 49 4.91 -0.81 -29.27
C ALA A 49 5.53 -1.88 -28.38
N THR A 50 5.70 -1.57 -27.09
CA THR A 50 6.27 -2.49 -26.09
C THR A 50 5.22 -3.11 -25.17
N ASN A 51 3.97 -2.64 -25.22
CA ASN A 51 2.89 -3.03 -24.31
C ASN A 51 3.25 -2.74 -22.83
N GLU A 52 3.88 -1.59 -22.59
CA GLU A 52 4.36 -1.18 -21.27
C GLU A 52 3.68 0.11 -20.81
N TYR A 53 3.54 0.23 -19.50
CA TYR A 53 3.13 1.46 -18.81
C TYR A 53 4.36 2.17 -18.27
N ILE A 54 4.49 3.46 -18.59
CA ILE A 54 5.60 4.32 -18.19
C ILE A 54 5.07 5.31 -17.15
N ILE A 55 5.51 5.14 -15.91
CA ILE A 55 5.17 6.03 -14.79
C ILE A 55 6.30 7.07 -14.63
N SER A 56 5.96 8.35 -14.65
CA SER A 56 6.91 9.46 -14.57
C SER A 56 6.45 10.53 -13.58
N LYS A 57 7.36 11.02 -12.73
CA LYS A 57 7.10 12.19 -11.86
C LYS A 57 7.61 13.45 -12.55
N LYS A 58 6.72 14.40 -12.85
CA LYS A 58 7.04 15.62 -13.60
C LYS A 58 6.87 16.88 -12.75
N ILE A 59 7.77 17.83 -12.93
CA ILE A 59 7.64 19.22 -12.47
C ILE A 59 7.55 20.10 -13.71
N GLY A 60 6.33 20.55 -14.04
CA GLY A 60 6.08 21.22 -15.31
C GLY A 60 6.41 20.29 -16.48
N ASN A 61 7.45 20.63 -17.25
CA ASN A 61 7.91 19.86 -18.42
C ASN A 61 9.16 19.00 -18.14
N TYR A 62 9.67 19.01 -16.90
CA TYR A 62 10.88 18.28 -16.53
C TYR A 62 10.54 17.01 -15.75
N ASP A 63 11.21 15.92 -16.09
CA ASP A 63 11.16 14.69 -15.31
C ASP A 63 11.96 14.89 -14.02
N TYR A 64 11.25 14.90 -12.89
CA TYR A 64 11.82 15.12 -11.56
C TYR A 64 12.63 13.91 -11.09
N ARG A 65 12.17 12.70 -11.44
CA ARG A 65 12.85 11.43 -11.18
C ARG A 65 12.87 10.61 -12.47
N PRO A 66 13.71 9.55 -12.57
CA PRO A 66 13.62 8.59 -13.66
C PRO A 66 12.18 8.12 -13.85
N SER A 67 11.88 7.51 -15.00
CA SER A 67 10.60 6.83 -15.22
C SER A 67 10.73 5.34 -14.91
N LYS A 68 9.63 4.73 -14.47
CA LYS A 68 9.53 3.27 -14.28
C LYS A 68 8.61 2.69 -15.31
N ARG A 69 9.11 1.64 -15.95
CA ARG A 69 8.37 0.85 -16.92
C ARG A 69 7.81 -0.37 -16.21
N MET A 70 6.57 -0.70 -16.53
CA MET A 70 5.88 -1.87 -16.03
C MET A 70 5.18 -2.54 -17.21
N THR A 71 5.19 -3.86 -17.23
CA THR A 71 4.28 -4.63 -18.06
C THR A 71 2.83 -4.34 -17.67
N GLN A 72 1.89 -4.73 -18.53
CA GLN A 72 0.46 -4.59 -18.23
C GLN A 72 0.06 -5.33 -16.95
N GLU A 73 0.61 -6.51 -16.70
CA GLU A 73 0.36 -7.31 -15.49
C GLU A 73 0.93 -6.62 -14.24
N GLU A 74 2.17 -6.14 -14.30
CA GLU A 74 2.81 -5.42 -13.20
C GLU A 74 2.08 -4.11 -12.86
N TYR A 75 1.58 -3.41 -13.88
CA TYR A 75 0.81 -2.20 -13.67
C TYR A 75 -0.55 -2.49 -12.99
N GLN A 76 -1.21 -3.59 -13.36
CA GLN A 76 -2.45 -4.01 -12.70
C GLN A 76 -2.22 -4.32 -11.22
N GLU A 77 -1.18 -5.10 -10.91
CA GLU A 77 -0.82 -5.41 -9.52
C GLU A 77 -0.48 -4.14 -8.73
N TYR A 78 0.31 -3.23 -9.33
CA TYR A 78 0.66 -1.95 -8.71
C TYR A 78 -0.59 -1.11 -8.38
N GLN A 79 -1.53 -1.00 -9.30
CA GLN A 79 -2.79 -0.27 -9.09
C GLN A 79 -3.65 -0.94 -8.01
N PHE A 80 -3.69 -2.27 -7.99
CA PHE A 80 -4.40 -3.05 -6.97
C PHE A 80 -3.83 -2.78 -5.57
N GLU A 81 -2.52 -2.90 -5.41
CA GLU A 81 -1.85 -2.60 -4.15
C GLU A 81 -2.10 -1.16 -3.69
N GLN A 82 -2.03 -0.19 -4.61
CA GLN A 82 -2.26 1.22 -4.29
C GLN A 82 -3.69 1.45 -3.79
N ALA A 83 -4.68 0.83 -4.43
CA ALA A 83 -6.08 0.90 -4.02
C ALA A 83 -6.29 0.25 -2.64
N LEU A 84 -5.68 -0.91 -2.39
CA LEU A 84 -5.75 -1.60 -1.11
C LEU A 84 -5.14 -0.76 0.02
N ARG A 85 -3.95 -0.17 -0.21
CA ARG A 85 -3.30 0.76 0.73
C ARG A 85 -4.21 1.95 1.03
N SER A 86 -4.79 2.57 -0.01
CA SER A 86 -5.73 3.70 0.16
C SER A 86 -6.98 3.32 0.95
N TYR A 87 -7.53 2.12 0.72
CA TYR A 87 -8.70 1.62 1.44
C TYR A 87 -8.42 1.49 2.94
N TRP A 88 -7.33 0.79 3.32
CA TRP A 88 -6.97 0.62 4.73
C TRP A 88 -6.66 1.95 5.40
N ARG A 89 -6.03 2.90 4.68
CA ARG A 89 -5.79 4.27 5.16
C ARG A 89 -7.09 5.01 5.46
N ASN A 90 -8.06 4.98 4.55
CA ASN A 90 -9.35 5.63 4.74
C ASN A 90 -10.13 5.01 5.91
N ARG A 91 -10.08 3.68 6.02
CA ARG A 91 -10.67 2.94 7.15
C ARG A 91 -10.04 3.30 8.48
N ALA A 92 -8.70 3.36 8.55
CA ALA A 92 -7.97 3.73 9.77
C ALA A 92 -8.27 5.18 10.21
N ARG A 93 -8.54 6.09 9.27
CA ARG A 93 -8.93 7.48 9.53
C ARG A 93 -10.38 7.64 10.03
N GLY A 94 -11.14 6.55 10.16
CA GLY A 94 -12.51 6.57 10.69
C GLY A 94 -13.56 7.10 9.70
N ASN A 95 -13.24 7.17 8.40
CA ASN A 95 -14.21 7.47 7.36
C ASN A 95 -15.14 6.25 7.17
N ASN A 96 -16.15 6.14 8.04
CA ASN A 96 -17.11 5.03 8.11
C ASN A 96 -18.19 5.07 7.01
N ALA A 97 -18.09 5.97 6.02
CA ALA A 97 -19.10 6.09 4.98
C ALA A 97 -19.23 4.83 4.10
N ASP A 98 -18.17 4.03 4.00
CA ASP A 98 -18.13 2.77 3.23
C ASP A 98 -18.32 1.51 4.10
N ALA A 99 -18.62 1.66 5.40
CA ALA A 99 -18.78 0.52 6.32
C ALA A 99 -19.99 -0.38 5.99
N GLN A 100 -20.83 0.01 5.02
CA GLN A 100 -21.97 -0.79 4.54
C GLN A 100 -21.65 -1.68 3.33
N THR A 101 -20.50 -1.57 2.69
CA THR A 101 -20.21 -2.31 1.44
C THR A 101 -19.11 -3.35 1.63
N GLY A 102 -19.45 -4.47 2.28
CA GLY A 102 -18.66 -5.71 2.24
C GLY A 102 -17.22 -5.64 2.79
N LEU A 103 -16.59 -6.82 2.93
CA LEU A 103 -15.18 -6.95 3.33
C LEU A 103 -14.21 -6.65 2.17
N PHE A 104 -14.73 -6.40 0.97
CA PHE A 104 -13.95 -6.26 -0.26
C PHE A 104 -14.16 -4.87 -0.87
N PRO A 105 -13.08 -4.13 -1.18
CA PRO A 105 -13.19 -2.82 -1.79
C PRO A 105 -13.70 -2.92 -3.23
N ASN A 106 -14.59 -2.01 -3.63
CA ASN A 106 -14.93 -1.81 -5.03
C ASN A 106 -13.70 -1.25 -5.76
N LEU A 107 -12.99 -2.11 -6.47
CA LEU A 107 -11.76 -1.76 -7.17
C LEU A 107 -12.11 -1.06 -8.49
N ARG A 108 -11.82 0.24 -8.57
CA ARG A 108 -11.94 1.02 -9.81
C ARG A 108 -10.61 0.99 -10.54
N LEU A 109 -10.36 -0.05 -11.33
CA LEU A 109 -9.17 -0.14 -12.17
C LEU A 109 -9.34 0.84 -13.34
N GLY A 110 -8.70 2.00 -13.24
CA GLY A 110 -8.80 3.06 -14.24
C GLY A 110 -8.17 2.66 -15.57
N GLY A 111 -9.00 2.57 -16.62
CA GLY A 111 -8.55 2.46 -18.01
C GLY A 111 -9.72 2.31 -18.98
N GLU A 112 -9.71 3.06 -20.09
CA GLU A 112 -10.72 3.00 -21.15
C GLU A 112 -10.88 1.58 -21.76
N ALA A 113 -9.82 0.76 -21.69
CA ALA A 113 -9.85 -0.63 -22.11
C ALA A 113 -10.64 -1.53 -21.14
N PHE A 114 -10.63 -1.22 -19.85
CA PHE A 114 -11.40 -1.93 -18.82
C PHE A 114 -12.89 -1.63 -18.97
N ASP A 115 -13.25 -0.37 -19.22
CA ASP A 115 -14.64 0.07 -19.44
C ASP A 115 -15.30 -0.66 -20.62
N LYS A 116 -14.53 -0.96 -21.68
CA LYS A 116 -15.03 -1.61 -22.90
C LYS A 116 -15.34 -3.10 -22.72
N ILE A 117 -14.65 -3.79 -21.81
CA ILE A 117 -14.83 -5.23 -21.57
C ILE A 117 -15.83 -5.46 -20.43
N PHE A 118 -15.82 -4.62 -19.40
CA PHE A 118 -16.52 -4.94 -18.14
C PHE A 118 -17.78 -4.13 -17.88
N GLY A 119 -17.98 -2.96 -18.48
CA GLY A 119 -19.20 -2.17 -18.30
C GLY A 119 -19.41 -1.66 -16.87
N ASP A 120 -19.38 -0.33 -16.70
CA ASP A 120 -19.65 0.40 -15.46
C ASP A 120 -18.82 -0.02 -14.22
N ASN A 121 -17.60 0.52 -14.16
CA ASN A 121 -16.87 1.12 -13.03
C ASN A 121 -16.90 0.56 -11.58
N ALA A 122 -17.54 -0.56 -11.26
CA ALA A 122 -17.46 -1.19 -9.94
C ALA A 122 -17.70 -2.69 -10.01
N ILE A 123 -16.64 -3.48 -9.78
CA ILE A 123 -16.81 -4.91 -9.50
C ILE A 123 -17.37 -5.04 -8.08
N ASN A 124 -18.69 -5.17 -7.97
CA ASN A 124 -19.36 -5.47 -6.70
C ASN A 124 -19.27 -6.98 -6.42
N ILE A 125 -18.30 -7.39 -5.61
CA ILE A 125 -18.14 -8.77 -5.16
C ILE A 125 -19.05 -8.98 -3.95
N VAL A 126 -20.19 -9.65 -4.16
CA VAL A 126 -21.06 -10.10 -3.06
C VAL A 126 -20.71 -11.56 -2.76
N PRO A 127 -19.85 -11.85 -1.76
CA PRO A 127 -19.56 -13.23 -1.39
C PRO A 127 -20.84 -13.91 -0.90
N MET A 128 -21.20 -15.05 -1.50
CA MET A 128 -22.29 -15.89 -1.03
C MET A 128 -21.72 -17.00 -0.15
N GLY A 129 -22.17 -17.08 1.11
CA GLY A 129 -21.71 -18.05 2.09
C GLY A 129 -21.26 -17.40 3.40
N SER A 130 -20.95 -18.20 4.41
CA SER A 130 -20.44 -17.74 5.71
C SER A 130 -19.05 -18.31 5.95
N ALA A 131 -18.09 -17.45 6.30
CA ALA A 131 -16.83 -17.85 6.89
C ALA A 131 -16.85 -17.43 8.37
N GLU A 132 -16.65 -18.39 9.27
CA GLU A 132 -16.51 -18.12 10.71
C GLU A 132 -15.03 -18.16 11.05
N LEU A 133 -14.47 -17.03 11.51
CA LEU A 133 -13.13 -16.97 12.09
C LEU A 133 -13.28 -16.95 13.62
N ILE A 134 -12.72 -17.94 14.31
CA ILE A 134 -12.74 -18.02 15.77
C ILE A 134 -11.33 -17.74 16.28
N PHE A 135 -11.16 -16.62 16.97
CA PHE A 135 -9.91 -16.32 17.68
C PHE A 135 -10.12 -16.59 19.17
N LYS A 136 -9.36 -17.52 19.74
CA LYS A 136 -9.44 -17.84 21.16
C LYS A 136 -8.09 -17.72 21.84
N ILE A 137 -8.06 -16.97 22.93
CA ILE A 137 -6.90 -16.84 23.81
C ILE A 137 -7.20 -17.57 25.11
N ASN A 138 -6.42 -18.60 25.44
CA ASN A 138 -6.48 -19.27 26.74
C ASN A 138 -5.30 -18.81 27.59
N VAL A 139 -5.58 -18.12 28.70
CA VAL A 139 -4.57 -17.77 29.71
C VAL A 139 -4.76 -18.68 30.92
N ASN A 140 -3.77 -19.52 31.19
CA ASN A 140 -3.73 -20.34 32.39
C ASN A 140 -2.68 -19.79 33.36
N ASN A 141 -3.07 -19.62 34.63
CA ASN A 141 -2.17 -19.20 35.70
C ASN A 141 -2.12 -20.28 36.79
N ASN A 142 -0.94 -20.86 37.00
CA ASN A 142 -0.70 -21.91 37.98
C ASN A 142 -0.06 -21.32 39.24
N GLU A 143 -0.79 -21.36 40.36
CA GLU A 143 -0.32 -20.80 41.62
C GLU A 143 0.64 -21.71 42.38
N ASN A 144 1.00 -22.88 41.87
CA ASN A 144 1.93 -23.78 42.54
C ASN A 144 3.34 -23.14 42.65
N PRO A 145 3.82 -22.81 43.88
CA PRO A 145 5.10 -22.15 44.09
C PRO A 145 6.31 -23.06 43.86
N THR A 146 6.09 -24.37 43.65
CA THR A 146 7.17 -25.32 43.31
C THR A 146 7.57 -25.28 41.84
N ILE A 147 6.82 -24.56 40.99
CA ILE A 147 7.09 -24.37 39.57
C ILE A 147 7.69 -22.97 39.38
N SER A 148 8.73 -22.82 38.54
CA SER A 148 9.32 -21.50 38.24
C SER A 148 8.30 -20.51 37.69
N GLU A 149 8.42 -19.23 38.07
CA GLU A 149 7.47 -18.16 37.71
C GLU A 149 7.20 -18.05 36.21
N ASN A 150 8.22 -18.25 35.38
CA ASN A 150 8.11 -18.22 33.92
C ASN A 150 7.21 -19.33 33.33
N LEU A 151 7.02 -20.43 34.07
CA LEU A 151 6.17 -21.56 33.68
C LEU A 151 4.79 -21.52 34.36
N ARG A 152 4.56 -20.55 35.27
CA ARG A 152 3.28 -20.40 35.97
C ARG A 152 2.22 -19.72 35.09
N LYS A 153 2.62 -18.88 34.13
CA LYS A 153 1.70 -18.22 33.20
C LYS A 153 1.90 -18.75 31.78
N THR A 154 0.91 -19.48 31.28
CA THR A 154 0.90 -19.96 29.90
C THR A 154 -0.23 -19.29 29.14
N THR A 155 0.09 -18.69 28.00
CA THR A 155 -0.90 -18.11 27.08
C THR A 155 -0.86 -18.90 25.79
N THR A 156 -1.98 -19.53 25.43
CA THR A 156 -2.14 -20.28 24.18
C THR A 156 -3.07 -19.52 23.24
N PHE A 157 -2.64 -19.39 21.99
CA PHE A 157 -3.41 -18.80 20.90
C PHE A 157 -3.95 -19.93 20.00
N ASP A 158 -5.25 -19.93 19.75
CA ASP A 158 -5.97 -20.91 18.92
C ASP A 158 -6.76 -20.15 17.83
N PHE A 159 -6.59 -20.56 16.57
CA PHE A 159 -7.04 -19.85 15.37
C PHE A 159 -7.53 -20.80 14.27
#